data_AF-A0A4V6X5V0-F1
#
_entry.id   AF-A0A4V6X5V0-F1
#
_cell.length_a   1.000
_cell.length_b   1.000
_cell.length_c   1.000
_cell.angle_alpha   90.00
_cell.angle_beta   90.00
_cell.angle_gamma   90.00
#
_symmetry.space_group_name_H-M   'P 1'
#
loop_
_entity.id
_entity.type
_entity.pdbx_description
1 polymer ?
#
loop_
_entity_poly.entity_id
_entity_poly.type
_entity_poly.pdbx_seq_one_letter_code
_entity_poly.pdbx_strand_id
1 'polypeptide(L)'
;MHDFGLIVDTRLRTLPSLESFYMEYECDESENVEGGYDTKPERLFWINHKQLNGFIAEMGESNFFSLHRVFLSYYEALNKLRDFWNYPITREITKKGEHLAISDIENMLKSHDLYINDSIALKYANYIRNNGHKKYMEVNPFQEYLWSIQMNELFNSYNISAFDTVTITRDNILDSSYLFKGAIVKKEISVVLYEWANITSFLQPDFIKRLSNILEVITNDIQRNKDEYDRKSTKPMINQLVYSLDTQVNKSSWRKYFFGIFNASNLLGAYSRHSSGEIVSITGVNNQGDIDCKKIIDEWWKNNQLPTDEQFIKIFKLWYFTTSYLLINWLRLPHFTM
;
A
#
# COMPACT_ATOMS: atom_id res chain seq x y z
N MET A 1 -29.40 -9.22 -4.36
CA MET A 1 -28.03 -9.48 -4.84
C MET A 1 -27.70 -8.36 -5.81
N HIS A 2 -26.57 -7.67 -5.68
CA HIS A 2 -26.22 -6.59 -6.61
C HIS A 2 -25.88 -7.15 -7.99
N ASP A 3 -26.31 -6.44 -9.04
CA ASP A 3 -26.14 -6.86 -10.44
C ASP A 3 -24.88 -6.27 -11.10
N PHE A 4 -24.14 -5.43 -10.37
CA PHE A 4 -22.95 -4.73 -10.84
C PHE A 4 -21.81 -4.88 -9.84
N GLY A 5 -20.62 -5.24 -10.33
CA GLY A 5 -19.43 -5.29 -9.50
C GLY A 5 -18.27 -6.02 -10.15
N LEU A 6 -17.21 -6.19 -9.38
CA LEU A 6 -16.03 -6.98 -9.69
C LEU A 6 -16.20 -8.38 -9.10
N ILE A 7 -15.97 -9.41 -9.89
CA ILE A 7 -15.95 -10.79 -9.40
C ILE A 7 -14.50 -11.14 -9.07
N VAL A 8 -14.29 -11.56 -7.84
CA VAL A 8 -13.02 -12.10 -7.34
C VAL A 8 -13.11 -13.62 -7.36
N ASP A 9 -12.44 -14.24 -8.31
CA ASP A 9 -12.46 -15.69 -8.56
C ASP A 9 -11.39 -16.39 -7.71
N THR A 10 -11.62 -16.42 -6.39
CA THR A 10 -10.71 -17.03 -5.43
C THR A 10 -11.38 -18.11 -4.61
N ARG A 11 -10.72 -19.26 -4.51
CA ARG A 11 -11.12 -20.38 -3.63
C ARG A 11 -10.78 -20.12 -2.15
N LEU A 12 -10.18 -18.96 -1.84
CA LEU A 12 -9.82 -18.63 -0.46
C LEU A 12 -11.09 -18.39 0.36
N ARG A 13 -11.25 -19.20 1.40
CA ARG A 13 -12.41 -19.18 2.33
C ARG A 13 -12.51 -17.91 3.18
N THR A 14 -11.61 -16.95 3.03
CA THR A 14 -11.19 -16.05 4.12
C THR A 14 -10.97 -14.61 3.69
N LEU A 15 -11.75 -14.07 2.75
CA LEU A 15 -11.76 -12.62 2.54
C LEU A 15 -12.76 -12.02 3.53
N PRO A 16 -12.28 -11.44 4.66
CA PRO A 16 -13.18 -10.99 5.71
C PRO A 16 -14.17 -9.97 5.15
N SER A 17 -15.44 -10.14 5.55
CA SER A 17 -16.46 -9.12 5.31
C SER A 17 -15.98 -7.74 5.76
N LEU A 18 -16.41 -6.72 5.02
CA LEU A 18 -15.96 -5.36 5.20
C LEU A 18 -17.13 -4.46 5.57
N GLU A 19 -17.10 -3.92 6.78
CA GLU A 19 -17.99 -2.82 7.15
C GLU A 19 -17.38 -1.51 6.62
N SER A 20 -17.89 -1.04 5.48
CA SER A 20 -17.45 0.19 4.84
C SER A 20 -18.62 0.92 4.22
N PHE A 21 -18.66 2.24 4.36
CA PHE A 21 -19.65 3.05 3.65
C PHE A 21 -19.39 3.14 2.14
N TYR A 22 -18.17 2.87 1.70
CA TYR A 22 -17.74 3.15 0.32
C TYR A 22 -17.61 1.91 -0.56
N MET A 23 -17.62 0.72 0.02
CA MET A 23 -17.54 -0.54 -0.73
C MET A 23 -18.14 -1.66 0.10
N GLU A 24 -18.61 -2.68 -0.58
CA GLU A 24 -19.12 -3.90 0.03
C GLU A 24 -18.49 -5.11 -0.66
N TYR A 25 -18.40 -6.18 0.11
CA TYR A 25 -17.88 -7.46 -0.31
C TYR A 25 -18.93 -8.50 0.06
N GLU A 26 -19.30 -9.37 -0.87
CA GLU A 26 -20.29 -10.40 -0.63
C GLU A 26 -19.90 -11.23 0.60
N CYS A 27 -20.75 -11.22 1.63
CA CYS A 27 -20.48 -11.80 2.94
C CYS A 27 -20.07 -13.28 2.90
N ASP A 28 -19.45 -13.71 4.01
CA ASP A 28 -19.06 -15.09 4.24
C ASP A 28 -20.26 -16.06 4.13
N GLU A 29 -19.88 -17.27 3.69
CA GLU A 29 -20.59 -18.54 3.44
C GLU A 29 -22.10 -18.65 3.77
N SER A 30 -22.85 -19.22 2.84
CA SER A 30 -24.16 -19.81 3.11
C SER A 30 -23.99 -21.18 3.79
N GLU A 31 -24.82 -21.51 4.77
CA GLU A 31 -24.97 -22.89 5.24
C GLU A 31 -25.46 -23.75 4.07
N ASN A 32 -24.75 -24.84 3.78
CA ASN A 32 -25.25 -25.85 2.87
C ASN A 32 -26.46 -26.59 3.49
N VAL A 33 -27.18 -27.36 2.67
CA VAL A 33 -28.40 -28.08 3.10
C VAL A 33 -28.13 -29.10 4.21
N GLU A 34 -26.86 -29.47 4.44
CA GLU A 34 -26.40 -30.42 5.47
C GLU A 34 -25.80 -29.73 6.71
N GLY A 35 -25.88 -28.39 6.82
CA GLY A 35 -25.36 -27.61 7.95
C GLY A 35 -23.83 -27.43 7.95
N GLY A 36 -23.18 -27.68 6.82
CA GLY A 36 -21.76 -27.40 6.57
C GLY A 36 -21.54 -26.05 5.88
N TYR A 37 -20.30 -25.56 5.94
CA TYR A 37 -19.84 -24.34 5.30
C TYR A 37 -19.71 -24.51 3.77
N ASP A 38 -20.47 -23.76 2.97
CA ASP A 38 -20.32 -23.74 1.50
C ASP A 38 -19.34 -22.65 1.05
N THR A 39 -18.22 -23.07 0.47
CA THR A 39 -17.19 -22.17 -0.03
C THR A 39 -17.59 -21.66 -1.42
N LYS A 40 -18.05 -20.41 -1.53
CA LYS A 40 -18.29 -19.82 -2.85
C LYS A 40 -16.95 -19.69 -3.61
N PRO A 41 -16.85 -20.21 -4.84
CA PRO A 41 -15.63 -20.09 -5.65
C PRO A 41 -15.41 -18.67 -6.19
N GLU A 42 -16.46 -17.86 -6.17
CA GLU A 42 -16.48 -16.49 -6.67
C GLU A 42 -17.18 -15.61 -5.64
N ARG A 43 -16.67 -14.39 -5.47
CA ARG A 43 -17.27 -13.37 -4.61
C ARG A 43 -17.49 -12.10 -5.40
N LEU A 44 -18.62 -11.45 -5.19
CA LEU A 44 -18.87 -10.13 -5.75
C LEU A 44 -18.30 -9.05 -4.80
N PHE A 45 -17.57 -8.10 -5.38
CA PHE A 45 -17.10 -6.86 -4.76
C PHE A 45 -17.72 -5.68 -5.49
N TRP A 46 -18.24 -4.69 -4.77
CA TRP A 46 -18.81 -3.50 -5.41
C TRP A 46 -18.50 -2.23 -4.63
N ILE A 47 -18.45 -1.13 -5.37
CA ILE A 47 -18.35 0.20 -4.80
C ILE A 47 -19.74 0.66 -4.38
N ASN A 48 -19.86 1.18 -3.17
CA ASN A 48 -21.11 1.77 -2.69
C ASN A 48 -21.21 3.21 -3.19
N HIS A 49 -21.92 3.39 -4.30
CA HIS A 49 -22.17 4.69 -4.89
C HIS A 49 -23.61 4.78 -5.44
N LYS A 50 -24.29 5.92 -5.22
CA LYS A 50 -25.70 6.11 -5.62
C LYS A 50 -25.95 5.96 -7.13
N GLN A 51 -24.92 6.20 -7.96
CA GLN A 51 -24.98 6.03 -9.41
C GLN A 51 -24.33 4.72 -9.91
N LEU A 52 -24.01 3.75 -9.04
CA LEU A 52 -23.30 2.51 -9.43
C LEU A 52 -23.91 1.84 -10.68
N ASN A 53 -25.24 1.74 -10.76
CA ASN A 53 -25.93 1.10 -11.87
C ASN A 53 -25.76 1.85 -13.21
N GLY A 54 -25.46 3.15 -13.18
CA GLY A 54 -25.20 3.98 -14.36
C GLY A 54 -23.73 4.01 -14.78
N PHE A 55 -22.81 3.55 -13.93
CA PHE A 55 -21.37 3.68 -14.17
C PHE A 55 -20.93 3.08 -15.50
N ILE A 56 -21.38 1.87 -15.85
CA ILE A 56 -21.00 1.24 -17.12
C ILE A 56 -21.51 2.05 -18.32
N ALA A 57 -22.71 2.63 -18.23
CA ALA A 57 -23.27 3.44 -19.31
C ALA A 57 -22.49 4.75 -19.50
N GLU A 58 -22.04 5.38 -18.41
CA GLU A 58 -21.35 6.68 -18.43
C GLU A 58 -19.85 6.57 -18.77
N MET A 59 -19.12 5.62 -18.15
CA MET A 59 -17.66 5.52 -18.29
C MET A 59 -17.17 4.28 -19.06
N GLY A 60 -18.07 3.34 -19.37
CA GLY A 60 -17.73 2.08 -20.04
C GLY A 60 -17.15 1.03 -19.09
N GLU A 61 -17.17 -0.22 -19.55
CA GLU A 61 -16.76 -1.40 -18.75
C GLU A 61 -15.29 -1.38 -18.34
N SER A 62 -14.40 -0.86 -19.20
CA SER A 62 -12.97 -0.77 -18.91
C SER A 62 -12.68 0.15 -17.73
N ASN A 63 -13.28 1.35 -17.69
CA ASN A 63 -13.11 2.26 -16.57
C ASN A 63 -13.82 1.77 -15.32
N PHE A 64 -15.02 1.20 -15.47
CA PHE A 64 -15.71 0.54 -14.37
C PHE A 64 -14.84 -0.52 -13.71
N PHE A 65 -14.22 -1.39 -14.51
CA PHE A 65 -13.33 -2.44 -14.04
C PHE A 65 -12.09 -1.88 -13.33
N SER A 66 -11.39 -0.93 -13.95
CA SER A 66 -10.20 -0.31 -13.33
C SER A 66 -10.53 0.40 -12.02
N LEU A 67 -11.63 1.18 -11.97
CA LEU A 67 -12.07 1.84 -10.75
C LEU A 67 -12.36 0.83 -9.63
N HIS A 68 -13.08 -0.26 -9.93
CA HIS A 68 -13.36 -1.29 -8.93
C HIS A 68 -12.09 -1.99 -8.44
N ARG A 69 -11.14 -2.28 -9.33
CA ARG A 69 -9.85 -2.84 -8.94
C ARG A 69 -9.04 -1.86 -8.06
N VAL A 70 -9.10 -0.57 -8.34
CA VAL A 70 -8.51 0.47 -7.47
C VAL A 70 -9.15 0.44 -6.08
N PHE A 71 -10.47 0.36 -5.96
CA PHE A 71 -11.13 0.22 -4.66
C PHE A 71 -10.77 -1.09 -3.94
N LEU A 72 -10.68 -2.20 -4.66
CA LEU A 72 -10.22 -3.48 -4.10
C LEU A 72 -8.76 -3.38 -3.62
N SER A 73 -7.93 -2.57 -4.28
CA SER A 73 -6.55 -2.33 -3.83
C SER A 73 -6.51 -1.63 -2.47
N TYR A 74 -7.44 -0.74 -2.17
CA TYR A 74 -7.49 -0.12 -0.85
C TYR A 74 -7.85 -1.13 0.24
N TYR A 75 -8.71 -2.09 -0.08
CA TYR A 75 -9.02 -3.20 0.83
C TYR A 75 -7.78 -4.09 1.07
N GLU A 76 -7.03 -4.46 0.04
CA GLU A 76 -5.76 -5.18 0.19
C GLU A 76 -4.76 -4.40 1.06
N ALA A 77 -4.62 -3.10 0.79
CA ALA A 77 -3.74 -2.23 1.55
C ALA A 77 -4.15 -2.18 3.02
N LEU A 78 -5.45 -2.03 3.31
CA LEU A 78 -5.98 -2.05 4.67
C LEU A 78 -5.63 -3.34 5.41
N ASN A 79 -5.82 -4.50 4.77
CA ASN A 79 -5.50 -5.79 5.38
C ASN A 79 -3.99 -5.88 5.67
N LYS A 80 -3.13 -5.56 4.70
CA LYS A 80 -1.67 -5.48 4.88
C LYS A 80 -1.27 -4.59 6.06
N LEU A 81 -1.91 -3.44 6.21
CA LEU A 81 -1.64 -2.51 7.31
C LEU A 81 -2.17 -3.03 8.66
N ARG A 82 -3.34 -3.69 8.69
CA ARG A 82 -3.89 -4.34 9.89
C ARG A 82 -2.99 -5.45 10.37
N ASP A 83 -2.54 -6.32 9.47
CA ASP A 83 -1.64 -7.41 9.81
C ASP A 83 -0.31 -6.86 10.30
N PHE A 84 0.27 -5.89 9.58
CA PHE A 84 1.48 -5.18 9.99
C PHE A 84 1.34 -4.59 11.42
N TRP A 85 0.22 -3.92 11.71
CA TRP A 85 -0.01 -3.29 13.01
C TRP A 85 -0.12 -4.30 14.15
N ASN A 86 -0.61 -5.51 13.85
CA ASN A 86 -0.75 -6.59 14.81
C ASN A 86 0.56 -7.38 15.04
N TYR A 87 1.63 -7.16 14.26
CA TYR A 87 2.92 -7.79 14.55
C TYR A 87 3.44 -7.39 15.93
N PRO A 88 4.03 -8.34 16.69
CA PRO A 88 4.59 -8.08 18.02
C PRO A 88 5.58 -6.90 18.04
N ILE A 89 6.46 -6.82 17.03
CA ILE A 89 7.47 -5.78 16.88
C ILE A 89 6.84 -4.37 16.91
N THR A 90 5.68 -4.19 16.29
CA THR A 90 5.02 -2.87 16.19
C THR A 90 4.65 -2.31 17.56
N ARG A 91 4.25 -3.17 18.50
CA ARG A 91 3.92 -2.77 19.88
C ARG A 91 5.16 -2.32 20.66
N GLU A 92 6.30 -2.97 20.44
CA GLU A 92 7.56 -2.62 21.11
C GLU A 92 8.14 -1.30 20.56
N ILE A 93 8.13 -1.15 19.24
CA ILE A 93 8.58 0.07 18.56
C ILE A 93 7.74 1.28 18.97
N THR A 94 6.43 1.11 19.12
CA THR A 94 5.54 2.21 19.49
C THR A 94 5.87 2.79 20.88
N LYS A 95 6.51 2.02 21.78
CA LYS A 95 6.97 2.52 23.08
C LYS A 95 8.14 3.52 22.96
N LYS A 96 8.86 3.54 21.84
CA LYS A 96 9.98 4.46 21.60
C LYS A 96 9.51 5.88 21.24
N GLY A 97 8.26 6.03 20.79
CA GLY A 97 7.71 7.34 20.41
C GLY A 97 8.56 8.07 19.37
N GLU A 98 8.67 9.39 19.49
CA GLU A 98 9.42 10.26 18.58
C GLU A 98 10.95 10.00 18.53
N HIS A 99 11.49 9.27 19.49
CA HIS A 99 12.91 8.91 19.57
C HIS A 99 13.27 7.64 18.79
N LEU A 100 12.32 7.05 18.07
CA LEU A 100 12.55 5.86 17.26
C LEU A 100 13.63 6.12 16.20
N ALA A 101 14.72 5.35 16.24
CA ALA A 101 15.73 5.34 15.17
C ALA A 101 15.54 4.14 14.24
N ILE A 102 15.89 4.27 12.96
CA ILE A 102 15.87 3.14 12.01
C ILE A 102 16.78 1.98 12.49
N SER A 103 17.85 2.28 13.25
CA SER A 103 18.68 1.25 13.88
C SER A 103 17.97 0.47 14.99
N ASP A 104 16.99 1.06 15.69
CA ASP A 104 16.14 0.32 16.63
C ASP A 104 15.27 -0.70 15.86
N ILE A 105 14.71 -0.28 14.72
CA ILE A 105 13.92 -1.15 13.83
C ILE A 105 14.76 -2.32 13.35
N GLU A 106 15.97 -2.05 12.83
CA GLU A 106 16.89 -3.08 12.36
C GLU A 106 17.24 -4.09 13.45
N ASN A 107 17.52 -3.61 14.68
CA ASN A 107 17.85 -4.50 15.79
C ASN A 107 16.65 -5.38 16.20
N MET A 108 15.42 -4.85 16.17
CA MET A 108 14.23 -5.64 16.50
C MET A 108 13.89 -6.68 15.44
N LEU A 109 14.19 -6.41 14.17
CA LEU A 109 14.04 -7.37 13.08
C LEU A 109 15.01 -8.56 13.15
N LYS A 110 16.03 -8.52 14.01
CA LYS A 110 16.94 -9.67 14.23
C LYS A 110 16.26 -10.82 14.99
N SER A 111 15.29 -10.50 15.84
CA SER A 111 14.62 -11.47 16.72
C SER A 111 13.23 -11.89 16.24
N HIS A 112 12.75 -11.35 15.13
CA HIS A 112 11.39 -11.56 14.65
C HIS A 112 11.33 -11.59 13.12
N ASP A 113 10.64 -12.57 12.58
CA ASP A 113 10.38 -12.63 11.15
C ASP A 113 9.21 -11.74 10.73
N LEU A 114 9.43 -11.04 9.63
CA LEU A 114 8.45 -10.20 8.96
C LEU A 114 8.09 -10.84 7.61
N TYR A 115 6.80 -10.95 7.33
CA TYR A 115 6.29 -11.41 6.04
C TYR A 115 5.30 -10.39 5.49
N ILE A 116 5.06 -10.46 4.18
CA ILE A 116 4.05 -9.65 3.51
C ILE A 116 2.78 -10.50 3.45
N ASN A 117 1.70 -10.04 4.08
CA ASN A 117 0.42 -10.73 3.95
C ASN A 117 -0.29 -10.29 2.67
N ASP A 118 -0.26 -11.12 1.63
CA ASP A 118 -0.95 -10.86 0.38
C ASP A 118 -2.22 -11.72 0.29
N SER A 119 -3.40 -11.10 0.32
CA SER A 119 -4.66 -11.86 0.25
C SER A 119 -4.99 -12.36 -1.15
N ILE A 120 -4.13 -12.02 -2.12
CA ILE A 120 -4.19 -12.36 -3.55
C ILE A 120 -5.50 -11.98 -4.25
N ALA A 121 -6.43 -11.25 -3.61
CA ALA A 121 -7.74 -10.94 -4.18
C ALA A 121 -7.59 -10.12 -5.47
N LEU A 122 -6.71 -9.13 -5.49
CA LEU A 122 -6.38 -8.36 -6.71
C LEU A 122 -5.89 -9.24 -7.87
N LYS A 123 -5.19 -10.34 -7.60
CA LYS A 123 -4.68 -11.25 -8.63
C LYS A 123 -5.81 -12.03 -9.33
N TYR A 124 -6.92 -12.25 -8.63
CA TYR A 124 -8.05 -13.05 -9.10
C TYR A 124 -9.29 -12.23 -9.49
N ALA A 125 -9.20 -10.90 -9.40
CA ALA A 125 -10.29 -10.00 -9.70
C ALA A 125 -10.33 -9.58 -11.19
N ASN A 126 -10.57 -10.54 -12.08
CA ASN A 126 -10.41 -10.37 -13.54
C ASN A 126 -11.74 -10.36 -14.31
N TYR A 127 -12.86 -10.34 -13.60
CA TYR A 127 -14.18 -10.39 -14.21
C TYR A 127 -15.06 -9.28 -13.64
N ILE A 128 -15.94 -8.73 -14.48
CA ILE A 128 -17.04 -7.88 -14.02
C ILE A 128 -18.36 -8.64 -14.11
N ARG A 129 -19.29 -8.26 -13.23
CA ARG A 129 -20.71 -8.58 -13.34
C ARG A 129 -21.44 -7.33 -13.84
N ASN A 130 -22.23 -7.47 -14.89
CA ASN A 130 -23.04 -6.41 -15.48
C ASN A 130 -24.43 -6.99 -15.80
N ASN A 131 -25.47 -6.61 -15.05
CA ASN A 131 -26.84 -7.14 -15.23
C ASN A 131 -26.88 -8.68 -15.29
N GLY A 132 -26.18 -9.32 -14.35
CA GLY A 132 -26.08 -10.78 -14.28
C GLY A 132 -25.14 -11.43 -15.32
N HIS A 133 -24.56 -10.66 -16.23
CA HIS A 133 -23.61 -11.17 -17.22
C HIS A 133 -22.19 -11.08 -16.66
N LYS A 134 -21.46 -12.20 -16.68
CA LYS A 134 -20.04 -12.28 -16.31
C LYS A 134 -19.19 -12.02 -17.55
N LYS A 135 -18.25 -11.08 -17.45
CA LYS A 135 -17.33 -10.75 -18.55
C LYS A 135 -15.90 -10.68 -18.06
N TYR A 136 -14.99 -11.35 -18.76
CA TYR A 136 -13.55 -11.25 -18.52
C TYR A 136 -13.02 -9.88 -18.97
N MET A 137 -12.13 -9.32 -18.17
CA MET A 137 -11.46 -8.05 -18.42
C MET A 137 -9.95 -8.24 -18.19
N GLU A 138 -9.14 -7.80 -19.15
CA GLU A 138 -7.68 -7.79 -18.99
C GLU A 138 -7.27 -6.67 -18.02
N VAL A 139 -6.40 -6.99 -17.07
CA VAL A 139 -5.90 -6.05 -16.07
C VAL A 139 -5.06 -4.97 -16.76
N ASN A 140 -5.36 -3.71 -16.45
CA ASN A 140 -4.65 -2.55 -16.98
C ASN A 140 -4.07 -1.70 -15.83
N PRO A 141 -2.84 -2.00 -15.34
CA PRO A 141 -2.24 -1.29 -14.23
C PRO A 141 -2.03 0.21 -14.52
N PHE A 142 -1.84 0.59 -15.79
CA PHE A 142 -1.72 1.99 -16.17
C PHE A 142 -3.03 2.75 -15.92
N GLN A 143 -4.16 2.18 -16.36
CA GLN A 143 -5.47 2.80 -16.16
C GLN A 143 -5.88 2.82 -14.69
N GLU A 144 -5.60 1.75 -13.94
CA GLU A 144 -5.78 1.72 -12.47
C GLU A 144 -4.96 2.82 -11.79
N TYR A 145 -3.69 2.97 -12.17
CA TYR A 145 -2.85 4.04 -11.61
C TYR A 145 -3.43 5.43 -11.91
N LEU A 146 -3.88 5.69 -13.14
CA LEU A 146 -4.56 6.95 -13.49
C LEU A 146 -5.82 7.18 -12.65
N TRP A 147 -6.63 6.15 -12.43
CA TRP A 147 -7.78 6.22 -11.53
C TRP A 147 -7.37 6.56 -10.09
N SER A 148 -6.27 6.00 -9.60
CA SER A 148 -5.77 6.31 -8.25
C SER A 148 -5.34 7.78 -8.11
N ILE A 149 -4.78 8.41 -9.15
CA ILE A 149 -4.30 9.80 -9.05
C ILE A 149 -5.31 10.85 -9.52
N GLN A 150 -6.36 10.48 -10.27
CA GLN A 150 -7.32 11.42 -10.87
C GLN A 150 -8.78 11.03 -10.64
N MET A 151 -9.10 10.30 -9.57
CA MET A 151 -10.45 9.77 -9.32
C MET A 151 -11.57 10.82 -9.45
N ASN A 152 -11.41 11.98 -8.79
CA ASN A 152 -12.44 13.03 -8.79
C ASN A 152 -12.56 13.72 -10.16
N GLU A 153 -11.44 13.97 -10.84
CA GLU A 153 -11.44 14.52 -12.19
C GLU A 153 -12.09 13.58 -13.20
N LEU A 154 -11.83 12.28 -13.09
CA LEU A 154 -12.42 11.27 -13.95
C LEU A 154 -13.92 11.16 -13.71
N PHE A 155 -14.39 11.12 -12.45
CA PHE A 155 -15.83 11.15 -12.17
C PHE A 155 -16.50 12.39 -12.77
N ASN A 156 -15.92 13.57 -12.58
CA ASN A 156 -16.44 14.81 -13.17
C ASN A 156 -16.49 14.73 -14.70
N SER A 157 -15.47 14.16 -15.35
CA SER A 157 -15.42 14.01 -16.81
C SER A 157 -16.51 13.07 -17.35
N TYR A 158 -16.95 12.11 -16.55
CA TYR A 158 -18.03 11.17 -16.87
C TYR A 158 -19.40 11.64 -16.34
N ASN A 159 -19.54 12.88 -15.85
CA ASN A 159 -20.76 13.39 -15.21
C ASN A 159 -21.28 12.50 -14.06
N ILE A 160 -20.38 11.81 -13.38
CA ILE A 160 -20.66 11.05 -12.17
C ILE A 160 -20.42 11.96 -10.97
N SER A 161 -21.37 12.00 -10.04
CA SER A 161 -21.25 12.78 -8.82
C SER A 161 -20.12 12.24 -7.94
N ALA A 162 -19.52 13.11 -7.13
CA ALA A 162 -18.63 12.67 -6.06
C ALA A 162 -19.37 11.77 -5.05
N PHE A 163 -18.60 10.97 -4.31
CA PHE A 163 -19.11 10.19 -3.19
C PHE A 163 -19.75 11.08 -2.13
N ASP A 164 -20.80 10.56 -1.50
CA ASP A 164 -21.47 11.27 -0.41
C ASP A 164 -20.51 11.44 0.78
N THR A 165 -20.58 12.59 1.43
CA THR A 165 -19.72 12.89 2.58
C THR A 165 -20.21 12.12 3.80
N VAL A 166 -19.44 11.14 4.25
CA VAL A 166 -19.76 10.37 5.45
C VAL A 166 -19.06 10.95 6.67
N THR A 167 -19.82 11.12 7.75
CA THR A 167 -19.28 11.47 9.07
C THR A 167 -18.73 10.19 9.71
N ILE A 168 -17.42 10.18 9.99
CA ILE A 168 -16.77 9.01 10.58
C ILE A 168 -16.61 9.29 12.07
N THR A 169 -17.33 8.53 12.90
CA THR A 169 -17.40 8.76 14.35
C THR A 169 -16.23 8.13 15.11
N ARG A 170 -15.35 7.36 14.45
CA ARG A 170 -14.21 6.68 15.06
C ARG A 170 -12.91 7.04 14.36
N ASP A 171 -11.96 7.61 15.09
CA ASP A 171 -10.60 7.93 14.62
C ASP A 171 -9.68 6.69 14.63
N ASN A 172 -10.15 5.56 14.14
CA ASN A 172 -9.32 4.38 13.98
C ASN A 172 -8.80 4.32 12.54
N ILE A 173 -7.49 4.47 12.36
CA ILE A 173 -6.88 4.43 11.03
C ILE A 173 -6.99 3.06 10.34
N LEU A 174 -7.22 2.01 11.14
CA LEU A 174 -7.47 0.67 10.65
C LEU A 174 -8.97 0.39 10.47
N ASP A 175 -9.83 1.41 10.59
CA ASP A 175 -11.21 1.37 10.11
C ASP A 175 -11.22 1.58 8.59
N SER A 176 -11.92 0.70 7.89
CA SER A 176 -12.05 0.74 6.43
C SER A 176 -12.60 2.07 5.93
N SER A 177 -13.65 2.58 6.58
CA SER A 177 -14.32 3.80 6.14
C SER A 177 -13.40 5.01 6.26
N TYR A 178 -12.58 5.08 7.31
CA TYR A 178 -11.61 6.16 7.49
C TYR A 178 -10.56 6.16 6.39
N LEU A 179 -9.96 4.99 6.13
CA LEU A 179 -8.94 4.83 5.11
C LEU A 179 -9.46 5.21 3.72
N PHE A 180 -10.67 4.73 3.37
CA PHE A 180 -11.24 4.97 2.04
C PHE A 180 -11.74 6.41 1.86
N LYS A 181 -12.28 7.04 2.91
CA LYS A 181 -12.54 8.50 2.89
C LYS A 181 -11.26 9.26 2.57
N GLY A 182 -10.14 8.87 3.19
CA GLY A 182 -8.83 9.43 2.89
C GLY A 182 -8.43 9.27 1.43
N ALA A 183 -8.58 8.06 0.87
CA ALA A 183 -8.28 7.80 -0.53
C ALA A 183 -9.15 8.62 -1.50
N ILE A 184 -10.45 8.76 -1.22
CA ILE A 184 -11.39 9.51 -2.07
C ILE A 184 -11.11 11.02 -2.02
N VAL A 185 -10.83 11.56 -0.82
CA VAL A 185 -10.64 12.99 -0.61
C VAL A 185 -9.23 13.45 -1.00
N LYS A 186 -8.22 12.57 -0.91
CA LYS A 186 -6.82 12.94 -1.09
C LYS A 186 -6.07 11.97 -2.01
N LYS A 187 -5.66 12.50 -3.17
CA LYS A 187 -4.93 11.77 -4.23
C LYS A 187 -3.66 11.11 -3.72
N GLU A 188 -2.91 11.76 -2.84
CA GLU A 188 -1.70 11.21 -2.26
C GLU A 188 -1.98 9.95 -1.43
N ILE A 189 -3.09 9.89 -0.69
CA ILE A 189 -3.48 8.69 0.06
C ILE A 189 -3.86 7.59 -0.91
N SER A 190 -4.69 7.92 -1.90
CA SER A 190 -5.13 6.99 -2.93
C SER A 190 -3.97 6.28 -3.64
N VAL A 191 -3.00 7.04 -4.16
CA VAL A 191 -1.86 6.47 -4.87
C VAL A 191 -0.95 5.65 -3.95
N VAL A 192 -0.76 6.09 -2.70
CA VAL A 192 0.06 5.35 -1.73
C VAL A 192 -0.59 4.02 -1.37
N LEU A 193 -1.91 3.97 -1.17
CA LEU A 193 -2.62 2.71 -0.92
C LEU A 193 -2.60 1.79 -2.12
N TYR A 194 -2.77 2.32 -3.34
CA TYR A 194 -2.65 1.54 -4.56
C TYR A 194 -1.25 0.92 -4.70
N GLU A 195 -0.19 1.71 -4.50
CA GLU A 195 1.19 1.21 -4.56
C GLU A 195 1.45 0.16 -3.47
N TRP A 196 0.97 0.41 -2.25
CA TRP A 196 1.13 -0.49 -1.10
C TRP A 196 0.45 -1.85 -1.34
N ALA A 197 -0.77 -1.83 -1.87
CA ALA A 197 -1.54 -3.01 -2.21
C ALA A 197 -0.79 -3.94 -3.18
N ASN A 198 -0.02 -3.36 -4.10
CA ASN A 198 0.71 -4.10 -5.14
C ASN A 198 2.11 -4.55 -4.71
N ILE A 199 2.48 -4.37 -3.43
CA ILE A 199 3.64 -5.05 -2.84
C ILE A 199 3.19 -6.43 -2.33
N THR A 200 3.52 -7.48 -3.07
CA THR A 200 3.12 -8.88 -2.83
C THR A 200 4.28 -9.77 -2.37
N SER A 201 5.53 -9.39 -2.65
CA SER A 201 6.73 -10.13 -2.23
C SER A 201 7.95 -9.22 -2.09
N PHE A 202 8.89 -9.57 -1.22
CA PHE A 202 10.20 -8.90 -1.14
C PHE A 202 11.04 -9.09 -2.41
N LEU A 203 10.77 -10.16 -3.17
CA LEU A 203 11.55 -10.52 -4.37
C LEU A 203 10.88 -10.08 -5.67
N GLN A 204 9.80 -9.29 -5.61
CA GLN A 204 9.12 -8.85 -6.83
C GLN A 204 9.96 -7.81 -7.60
N PRO A 205 9.87 -7.77 -8.95
CA PRO A 205 10.73 -6.90 -9.75
C PRO A 205 10.62 -5.40 -9.48
N ASP A 206 9.45 -4.94 -9.04
CA ASP A 206 9.15 -3.52 -8.82
C ASP A 206 9.14 -3.11 -7.34
N PHE A 207 9.58 -3.99 -6.42
CA PHE A 207 9.57 -3.76 -4.96
C PHE A 207 10.18 -2.40 -4.58
N ILE A 208 11.39 -2.14 -5.07
CA ILE A 208 12.15 -0.92 -4.82
C ILE A 208 11.42 0.31 -5.36
N LYS A 209 10.89 0.20 -6.58
CA LYS A 209 10.17 1.30 -7.23
C LYS A 209 8.91 1.68 -6.45
N ARG A 210 8.12 0.70 -5.99
CA ARG A 210 6.89 0.93 -5.23
C ARG A 210 7.18 1.59 -3.87
N LEU A 211 8.16 1.08 -3.13
CA LEU A 211 8.58 1.71 -1.87
C LEU A 211 9.09 3.15 -2.07
N SER A 212 9.90 3.37 -3.11
CA SER A 212 10.40 4.69 -3.47
C SER A 212 9.26 5.67 -3.78
N ASN A 213 8.27 5.25 -4.57
CA ASN A 213 7.09 6.06 -4.89
C ASN A 213 6.30 6.44 -3.63
N ILE A 214 6.04 5.47 -2.75
CA ILE A 214 5.31 5.70 -1.49
C ILE A 214 6.04 6.73 -0.62
N LEU A 215 7.34 6.51 -0.38
CA LEU A 215 8.14 7.39 0.47
C LEU A 215 8.22 8.81 -0.08
N GLU A 216 8.36 8.98 -1.40
CA GLU A 216 8.41 10.30 -2.02
C GLU A 216 7.07 11.04 -1.93
N VAL A 217 5.94 10.35 -2.17
CA VAL A 217 4.61 10.97 -2.02
C VAL A 217 4.41 11.44 -0.58
N ILE A 218 4.72 10.60 0.42
CA ILE A 218 4.64 10.96 1.84
C ILE A 218 5.56 12.14 2.15
N THR A 219 6.82 12.09 1.69
CA THR A 219 7.82 13.15 1.88
C THR A 219 7.31 14.50 1.36
N ASN A 220 6.85 14.52 0.10
CA ASN A 220 6.40 15.75 -0.56
C ASN A 220 5.15 16.31 0.11
N ASP A 221 4.24 15.42 0.52
CA ASP A 221 3.04 15.81 1.25
C ASP A 221 3.35 16.42 2.62
N ILE A 222 4.27 15.81 3.38
CA ILE A 222 4.75 16.36 4.65
C ILE A 222 5.36 17.75 4.45
N GLN A 223 6.24 17.91 3.46
CA GLN A 223 6.92 19.19 3.21
C GLN A 223 5.94 20.31 2.86
N ARG A 224 4.93 20.00 2.04
CA ARG A 224 3.92 20.99 1.61
C ARG A 224 2.93 21.35 2.72
N ASN A 225 2.55 20.39 3.55
CA ASN A 225 1.41 20.52 4.46
C ASN A 225 1.80 20.55 5.96
N LYS A 226 3.10 20.66 6.28
CA LYS A 226 3.61 20.62 7.66
C LYS A 226 2.88 21.58 8.61
N ASP A 227 2.83 22.87 8.25
CA ASP A 227 2.23 23.91 9.11
C ASP A 227 0.74 23.64 9.35
N GLU A 228 0.03 23.12 8.35
CA GLU A 228 -1.36 22.76 8.47
C GLU A 228 -1.57 21.56 9.39
N TYR A 229 -0.72 20.53 9.27
CA TYR A 229 -0.74 19.38 10.16
C TYR A 229 -0.45 19.75 11.60
N ASP A 230 0.52 20.62 11.84
CA ASP A 230 0.85 21.09 13.18
C ASP A 230 -0.30 21.92 13.78
N ARG A 231 -0.95 22.76 12.97
CA ARG A 231 -2.09 23.58 13.39
C ARG A 231 -3.34 22.77 13.71
N LYS A 232 -3.63 21.71 12.94
CA LYS A 232 -4.87 20.92 13.05
C LYS A 232 -4.74 19.69 13.96
N SER A 233 -3.52 19.27 14.31
CA SER A 233 -3.32 18.01 15.03
C SER A 233 -3.75 18.10 16.49
N THR A 234 -4.56 17.14 16.92
CA THR A 234 -4.87 16.89 18.32
C THR A 234 -3.85 15.97 18.99
N LYS A 235 -2.88 15.45 18.23
CA LYS A 235 -1.85 14.49 18.69
C LYS A 235 -0.45 14.88 18.15
N PRO A 236 0.16 15.96 18.67
CA PRO A 236 1.45 16.48 18.16
C PRO A 236 2.58 15.45 18.14
N MET A 237 2.57 14.50 19.08
CA MET A 237 3.56 13.41 19.16
C MET A 237 3.57 12.53 17.91
N ILE A 238 2.42 12.36 17.22
CA ILE A 238 2.35 11.62 15.95
C ILE A 238 3.02 12.43 14.84
N ASN A 239 2.76 13.74 14.78
CA ASN A 239 3.42 14.63 13.81
C ASN A 239 4.95 14.55 13.98
N GLN A 240 5.43 14.70 15.22
CA GLN A 240 6.86 14.64 15.54
C GLN A 240 7.48 13.29 15.14
N LEU A 241 6.80 12.17 15.44
CA LEU A 241 7.21 10.84 15.00
C LEU A 241 7.33 10.75 13.47
N VAL A 242 6.31 11.19 12.74
CA VAL A 242 6.29 11.17 11.27
C VAL A 242 7.43 12.02 10.71
N TYR A 243 7.63 13.24 11.22
CA TYR A 243 8.69 14.13 10.76
C TYR A 243 10.09 13.62 11.09
N SER A 244 10.25 12.99 12.26
CA SER A 244 11.51 12.36 12.68
C SER A 244 11.87 11.20 11.74
N LEU A 245 10.93 10.30 11.46
CA LEU A 245 11.12 9.18 10.55
C LEU A 245 11.35 9.63 9.10
N ASP A 246 10.56 10.58 8.59
CA ASP A 246 10.78 11.18 7.27
C ASP A 246 12.18 11.79 7.16
N THR A 247 12.61 12.57 8.16
CA THR A 247 13.94 13.16 8.20
C THR A 247 15.03 12.09 8.18
N GLN A 248 14.84 10.99 8.91
CA GLN A 248 15.78 9.89 8.89
C GLN A 248 15.89 9.30 7.48
N VAL A 249 14.78 8.91 6.87
CA VAL A 249 14.74 8.29 5.53
C VAL A 249 15.20 9.23 4.43
N ASN A 250 14.86 10.51 4.49
CA ASN A 250 14.95 11.42 3.35
C ASN A 250 16.08 12.47 3.47
N LYS A 251 16.53 12.84 4.67
CA LYS A 251 17.48 13.96 4.88
C LYS A 251 18.74 13.61 5.68
N SER A 252 18.71 12.52 6.45
CA SER A 252 19.80 12.14 7.36
C SER A 252 20.83 11.19 6.74
N SER A 253 21.73 10.65 7.57
CA SER A 253 22.64 9.55 7.22
C SER A 253 21.95 8.34 6.57
N TRP A 254 20.66 8.13 6.81
CA TRP A 254 19.89 7.04 6.22
C TRP A 254 19.47 7.28 4.76
N ARG A 255 19.46 8.53 4.27
CA ARG A 255 19.07 8.85 2.88
C ARG A 255 19.80 8.02 1.84
N LYS A 256 21.12 7.89 1.97
CA LYS A 256 21.94 7.14 1.00
C LYS A 256 21.61 5.64 0.98
N TYR A 257 21.10 5.11 2.09
CA TYR A 257 20.74 3.70 2.23
C TYR A 257 19.27 3.40 1.82
N PHE A 258 18.48 4.44 1.54
CA PHE A 258 17.15 4.36 0.94
C PHE A 258 17.18 4.96 -0.47
N PHE A 259 16.89 6.25 -0.62
CA PHE A 259 16.85 6.96 -1.90
C PHE A 259 18.16 6.93 -2.68
N GLY A 260 19.32 6.83 -2.00
CA GLY A 260 20.58 6.61 -2.69
C GLY A 260 20.57 5.32 -3.51
N ILE A 261 20.15 4.21 -2.90
CA ILE A 261 20.07 2.90 -3.59
C ILE A 261 18.92 2.87 -4.59
N PHE A 262 17.76 3.44 -4.25
CA PHE A 262 16.62 3.47 -5.18
C PHE A 262 16.96 4.15 -6.51
N ASN A 263 17.88 5.11 -6.48
CA ASN A 263 18.35 5.86 -7.64
C ASN A 263 19.69 5.35 -8.21
N ALA A 264 20.28 4.30 -7.62
CA ALA A 264 21.59 3.78 -8.02
C ALA A 264 21.49 2.92 -9.29
N SER A 265 21.27 3.57 -10.42
CA SER A 265 21.19 2.95 -11.75
C SER A 265 22.44 2.16 -12.11
N ASN A 266 23.59 2.59 -11.61
CA ASN A 266 24.85 1.92 -11.79
C ASN A 266 24.89 0.56 -11.07
N LEU A 267 24.22 0.43 -9.91
CA LEU A 267 24.17 -0.82 -9.13
C LEU A 267 23.03 -1.74 -9.56
N LEU A 268 21.88 -1.16 -9.88
CA LEU A 268 20.62 -1.88 -10.10
C LEU A 268 20.19 -1.91 -11.57
N GLY A 269 20.84 -1.17 -12.47
CA GLY A 269 20.41 -1.06 -13.86
C GLY A 269 18.93 -0.63 -13.96
N ALA A 270 18.15 -1.38 -14.75
CA ALA A 270 16.72 -1.15 -14.96
C ALA A 270 15.84 -1.48 -13.73
N TYR A 271 16.37 -2.15 -12.71
CA TYR A 271 15.67 -2.35 -11.43
C TYR A 271 15.66 -1.09 -10.55
N SER A 272 16.55 -0.14 -10.83
CA SER A 272 16.52 1.16 -10.17
C SER A 272 15.38 2.02 -10.72
N ARG A 273 15.12 3.14 -10.04
CA ARG A 273 14.14 4.13 -10.49
C ARG A 273 14.54 4.87 -11.77
N HIS A 274 15.83 4.95 -12.09
CA HIS A 274 16.35 5.72 -13.23
C HIS A 274 17.36 4.88 -13.99
N SER A 275 17.24 4.68 -15.30
CA SER A 275 18.12 3.77 -16.06
C SER A 275 19.15 4.53 -16.92
N SER A 276 19.96 5.41 -16.32
CA SER A 276 20.83 6.31 -17.08
C SER A 276 22.34 6.11 -16.90
N GLY A 277 22.78 5.35 -15.90
CA GLY A 277 24.20 5.12 -15.61
C GLY A 277 24.73 3.81 -16.17
N GLU A 278 26.03 3.76 -16.46
CA GLU A 278 26.74 2.52 -16.79
C GLU A 278 26.66 1.55 -15.61
N ILE A 279 26.28 0.31 -15.89
CA ILE A 279 26.17 -0.75 -14.88
C ILE A 279 27.60 -1.14 -14.45
N VAL A 280 27.90 -0.99 -13.15
CA VAL A 280 29.23 -1.33 -12.64
C VAL A 280 29.44 -2.84 -12.63
N SER A 281 30.68 -3.27 -12.88
CA SER A 281 31.06 -4.67 -12.75
C SER A 281 31.07 -5.10 -11.29
N ILE A 282 30.51 -6.28 -11.01
CA ILE A 282 30.53 -6.92 -9.70
C ILE A 282 31.89 -7.59 -9.48
N THR A 283 32.53 -7.35 -8.34
CA THR A 283 33.86 -7.89 -8.01
C THR A 283 33.79 -9.22 -7.24
N GLY A 284 32.63 -9.55 -6.68
CA GLY A 284 32.38 -10.78 -5.94
C GLY A 284 31.06 -10.74 -5.16
N VAL A 285 30.83 -11.74 -4.32
CA VAL A 285 29.71 -11.80 -3.37
C VAL A 285 30.22 -11.43 -1.98
N ASN A 286 29.41 -10.69 -1.22
CA ASN A 286 29.74 -10.32 0.15
C ASN A 286 29.65 -11.53 1.09
N ASN A 287 30.80 -12.01 1.55
CA ASN A 287 30.92 -13.19 2.41
C ASN A 287 30.87 -12.87 3.92
N GLN A 288 30.59 -11.62 4.31
CA GLN A 288 30.49 -11.24 5.72
C GLN A 288 29.15 -11.73 6.31
N GLY A 289 29.22 -12.61 7.32
CA GLY A 289 28.04 -13.08 8.07
C GLY A 289 27.55 -12.05 9.10
N ASP A 290 26.24 -11.97 9.28
CA ASP A 290 25.50 -11.08 10.20
C ASP A 290 26.09 -9.67 10.40
N ILE A 291 26.04 -8.87 9.34
CA ILE A 291 26.40 -7.44 9.36
C ILE A 291 25.16 -6.56 9.24
N ASP A 292 25.25 -5.30 9.66
CA ASP A 292 24.16 -4.34 9.58
C ASP A 292 23.86 -3.91 8.12
N CYS A 293 22.62 -3.49 7.87
CA CYS A 293 22.14 -3.08 6.55
C CYS A 293 23.01 -1.97 5.95
N LYS A 294 23.51 -1.05 6.79
CA LYS A 294 24.41 0.01 6.34
C LYS A 294 25.70 -0.56 5.76
N LYS A 295 26.33 -1.52 6.44
CA LYS A 295 27.55 -2.15 5.94
C LYS A 295 27.28 -3.00 4.71
N ILE A 296 26.18 -3.76 4.67
CA ILE A 296 25.80 -4.53 3.46
C ILE A 296 25.74 -3.58 2.26
N ILE A 297 25.04 -2.45 2.40
CA ILE A 297 24.88 -1.47 1.33
C ILE A 297 26.21 -0.75 1.01
N ASP A 298 27.02 -0.41 2.01
CA ASP A 298 28.32 0.22 1.77
C ASP A 298 29.29 -0.73 1.04
N GLU A 299 29.31 -2.02 1.35
CA GLU A 299 30.08 -3.05 0.63
C GLU A 299 29.59 -3.20 -0.82
N TRP A 300 28.27 -3.18 -1.01
CA TRP A 300 27.67 -3.23 -2.35
C TRP A 300 28.02 -2.00 -3.19
N TRP A 301 27.87 -0.80 -2.62
CA TRP A 301 28.10 0.44 -3.34
C TRP A 301 29.59 0.70 -3.57
N LYS A 302 30.42 0.59 -2.53
CA LYS A 302 31.82 1.06 -2.57
C LYS A 302 32.79 0.00 -3.07
N ASN A 303 32.52 -1.26 -2.76
CA ASN A 303 33.43 -2.37 -3.06
C ASN A 303 32.90 -3.26 -4.20
N ASN A 304 31.73 -2.94 -4.76
CA ASN A 304 31.06 -3.69 -5.82
C ASN A 304 30.82 -5.17 -5.44
N GLN A 305 30.61 -5.45 -4.15
CA GLN A 305 30.32 -6.79 -3.65
C GLN A 305 28.81 -7.02 -3.61
N LEU A 306 28.31 -7.99 -4.37
CA LEU A 306 26.89 -8.32 -4.42
C LEU A 306 26.43 -8.86 -3.05
N PRO A 307 25.36 -8.31 -2.45
CA PRO A 307 24.74 -8.90 -1.27
C PRO A 307 24.27 -10.33 -1.53
N THR A 308 24.30 -11.19 -0.52
CA THR A 308 23.65 -12.51 -0.58
C THR A 308 22.12 -12.36 -0.54
N ASP A 309 21.37 -13.41 -0.88
CA ASP A 309 19.91 -13.42 -0.80
C ASP A 309 19.41 -13.07 0.62
N GLU A 310 20.05 -13.62 1.65
CA GLU A 310 19.74 -13.32 3.05
C GLU A 310 19.96 -11.83 3.37
N GLN A 311 21.05 -11.25 2.87
CA GLN A 311 21.36 -9.84 3.03
C GLN A 311 20.38 -8.93 2.28
N PHE A 312 19.95 -9.31 1.07
CA PHE A 312 18.89 -8.60 0.34
C PHE A 312 17.57 -8.64 1.11
N ILE A 313 17.15 -9.81 1.59
CA ILE A 313 15.93 -9.95 2.39
C ILE A 313 16.01 -9.13 3.68
N LYS A 314 17.17 -9.07 4.34
CA LYS A 314 17.39 -8.23 5.53
C LYS A 314 17.16 -6.75 5.21
N ILE A 315 17.73 -6.26 4.11
CA ILE A 315 17.53 -4.88 3.64
C ILE A 315 16.05 -4.62 3.31
N PHE A 316 15.42 -5.52 2.56
CA PHE A 316 14.04 -5.36 2.12
C PHE A 316 13.04 -5.40 3.29
N LYS A 317 13.26 -6.25 4.29
CA LYS A 317 12.48 -6.26 5.54
C LYS A 317 12.61 -4.92 6.28
N LEU A 318 13.82 -4.36 6.39
CA LEU A 318 14.03 -3.06 7.03
C LEU A 318 13.30 -1.92 6.28
N TRP A 319 13.43 -1.88 4.95
CA TRP A 319 12.75 -0.87 4.14
C TRP A 319 11.23 -0.99 4.20
N TYR A 320 10.70 -2.21 4.07
CA TYR A 320 9.27 -2.48 4.18
C TYR A 320 8.75 -2.06 5.56
N PHE A 321 9.38 -2.51 6.65
CA PHE A 321 8.95 -2.16 8.00
C PHE A 321 8.93 -0.65 8.23
N THR A 322 10.03 0.02 7.88
CA THR A 322 10.17 1.47 8.05
C THR A 322 9.08 2.21 7.27
N THR A 323 8.82 1.77 6.03
CA THR A 323 7.79 2.36 5.16
C THR A 323 6.38 2.09 5.70
N SER A 324 6.06 0.87 6.12
CA SER A 324 4.77 0.52 6.76
C SER A 324 4.49 1.39 7.98
N TYR A 325 5.50 1.53 8.86
CA TYR A 325 5.35 2.25 10.10
C TYR A 325 5.19 3.76 9.87
N LEU A 326 5.96 4.31 8.92
CA LEU A 326 5.78 5.70 8.47
C LEU A 326 4.40 5.90 7.83
N LEU A 327 3.97 5.01 6.94
CA LEU A 327 2.67 5.06 6.27
C LEU A 327 1.50 5.09 7.26
N ILE A 328 1.44 4.15 8.20
CA ILE A 328 0.35 4.11 9.20
C ILE A 328 0.30 5.41 10.02
N ASN A 329 1.46 5.94 10.42
CA ASN A 329 1.49 7.16 11.22
C ASN A 329 1.25 8.43 10.39
N TRP A 330 1.68 8.45 9.12
CA TRP A 330 1.35 9.52 8.18
C TRP A 330 -0.16 9.60 7.97
N LEU A 331 -0.84 8.48 7.73
CA LEU A 331 -2.30 8.47 7.56
C LEU A 331 -3.08 8.98 8.78
N ARG A 332 -2.47 8.97 9.98
CA ARG A 332 -3.03 9.51 11.23
C ARG A 332 -2.88 11.04 11.35
N LEU A 333 -2.19 11.69 10.42
CA LEU A 333 -2.14 13.14 10.33
C LEU A 333 -3.52 13.69 9.88
N PRO A 334 -3.85 14.95 10.20
CA PRO A 334 -5.16 15.53 9.91
C PRO A 334 -5.30 15.92 8.42
N HIS A 335 -5.43 14.91 7.55
CA HIS A 335 -5.51 15.07 6.09
C HIS A 335 -6.84 15.64 5.58
N PHE A 336 -7.92 15.42 6.32
CA PHE A 336 -9.27 15.85 5.97
C PHE A 336 -10.05 16.15 7.24
N THR A 337 -11.12 16.93 7.11
CA THR A 337 -12.04 17.21 8.22
C THR A 337 -12.84 15.94 8.54
N MET A 338 -12.88 15.58 9.83
CA MET A 338 -13.64 14.44 10.33
C MET A 338 -15.14 14.61 10.09
#